data_AF-A0A8W7Q441-F1
#
_entry.id   AF-A0A8W7Q441-F1
#
_cell.length_a   1.000
_cell.length_b   1.000
_cell.length_c   1.000
_cell.angle_alpha   90.00
_cell.angle_beta   90.00
_cell.angle_gamma   90.00
#
_symmetry.space_group_name_H-M   'P 1'
#
loop_
_entity.id
_entity.type
_entity.pdbx_description
1 polymer ?
#
loop_
_entity_poly.entity_id
_entity_poly.type
_entity_poly.pdbx_seq_one_letter_code
_entity_poly.pdbx_strand_id
1 'polypeptide(L)'
;MIWVAFRTAQYLIDAGLDQTVTSLLNTCEPIEPGKLLDVETLFYHLKLAIQEAMLGQQSTAKIRDVCEAMMNSTEETALHDLAGWLNVYYANLPCNPFDFDTNMEAAQVLQPGAPENALLGLRQTQYQACTEFGWFRTTDLDEQPFGDRVTMHFFLSACRALFGEWVTDAVIYEGVRLTNLHYGGQDPRSTNVLFTNGEFDPNRLVSITSYINPLSYAYVVPNEFLYSEIYSIAEEDSTELVTIKQSIQSFIGLWLGDGLTPV
;
A
#
# COMPACT_ATOMS: atom_id res chain seq x y z
N MET A 1 -20.42 0.24 3.72
CA MET A 1 -20.16 1.53 4.37
C MET A 1 -19.02 2.29 3.66
N ILE A 2 -17.76 1.81 3.62
CA ILE A 2 -16.61 2.54 3.03
C ILE A 2 -16.91 3.07 1.61
N TRP A 3 -17.44 2.19 0.74
CA TRP A 3 -17.83 2.51 -0.64
C TRP A 3 -18.76 3.73 -0.74
N VAL A 4 -19.72 3.83 0.19
CA VAL A 4 -20.71 4.92 0.22
C VAL A 4 -20.08 6.19 0.79
N ALA A 5 -19.23 6.07 1.81
CA ALA A 5 -18.57 7.20 2.45
C ALA A 5 -17.65 7.96 1.47
N PHE A 6 -16.77 7.23 0.77
CA PHE A 6 -15.85 7.82 -0.21
C PHE A 6 -16.60 8.49 -1.35
N ARG A 7 -17.59 7.81 -1.95
CA ARG A 7 -18.40 8.40 -3.02
C ARG A 7 -19.20 9.61 -2.57
N THR A 8 -19.75 9.58 -1.35
CA THR A 8 -20.44 10.75 -0.78
C THR A 8 -19.50 11.94 -0.65
N ALA A 9 -18.29 11.75 -0.13
CA ALA A 9 -17.31 12.82 -0.04
C ALA A 9 -16.93 13.39 -1.42
N GLN A 10 -16.71 12.52 -2.42
CA GLN A 10 -16.41 12.93 -3.80
C GLN A 10 -17.55 13.77 -4.39
N TYR A 11 -18.80 13.32 -4.25
CA TYR A 11 -19.95 14.03 -4.80
C TYR A 11 -20.23 15.36 -4.09
N LEU A 12 -19.97 15.44 -2.78
CA LEU A 12 -20.06 16.72 -2.06
C LEU A 12 -19.02 17.71 -2.59
N ILE A 13 -17.78 17.28 -2.80
CA ILE A 13 -16.73 18.12 -3.38
C ILE A 13 -17.10 18.56 -4.81
N ASP A 14 -17.56 17.64 -5.66
CA ASP A 14 -17.99 17.98 -7.04
C ASP A 14 -19.18 18.95 -7.08
N ALA A 15 -20.05 18.88 -6.08
CA ALA A 15 -21.20 19.78 -5.94
C ALA A 15 -20.82 21.16 -5.36
N GLY A 16 -19.55 21.42 -5.05
CA GLY A 16 -19.11 22.66 -4.38
C GLY A 16 -19.52 22.74 -2.91
N LEU A 17 -19.69 21.58 -2.26
CA LEU A 17 -19.97 21.42 -0.82
C LEU A 17 -18.71 20.95 -0.08
N ASP A 18 -17.55 21.40 -0.50
CA ASP A 18 -16.23 21.11 0.08
C ASP A 18 -16.12 21.47 1.57
N GLN A 19 -16.78 22.54 2.02
CA GLN A 19 -16.84 22.92 3.44
C GLN A 19 -17.50 21.84 4.31
N THR A 20 -18.49 21.11 3.78
CA THR A 20 -19.11 20.00 4.51
C THR A 20 -18.10 18.89 4.73
N VAL A 21 -17.31 18.56 3.71
CA VAL A 21 -16.27 17.52 3.81
C VAL A 21 -15.13 17.96 4.72
N THR A 22 -14.68 19.22 4.60
CA THR A 22 -13.68 19.87 5.46
C THR A 22 -14.06 19.74 6.94
N SER A 23 -15.30 20.12 7.28
CA SER A 23 -15.78 20.11 8.66
C SER A 23 -15.96 18.68 9.19
N LEU A 24 -16.52 17.77 8.38
CA LEU A 24 -16.76 16.39 8.83
C LEU A 24 -15.45 15.64 9.04
N LEU A 25 -14.49 15.80 8.13
CA LEU A 25 -13.20 15.10 8.19
C LEU A 25 -12.15 15.85 9.03
N ASN A 26 -12.53 16.95 9.70
CA ASN A 26 -11.66 17.76 10.55
C ASN A 26 -10.30 18.08 9.89
N THR A 27 -10.33 18.59 8.65
CA THR A 27 -9.09 18.88 7.90
C THR A 27 -8.43 20.15 8.44
N CYS A 28 -7.09 20.20 8.43
CA CYS A 28 -6.35 21.36 8.96
C CYS A 28 -6.55 22.62 8.10
N GLU A 29 -6.65 22.43 6.79
CA GLU A 29 -6.97 23.48 5.83
C GLU A 29 -8.28 23.17 5.13
N PRO A 30 -9.06 24.19 4.74
CA PRO A 30 -10.24 23.98 3.91
C PRO A 30 -9.91 23.33 2.58
N ILE A 31 -10.77 22.41 2.13
CA ILE A 31 -10.69 21.87 0.78
C ILE A 31 -11.09 22.98 -0.20
N GLU A 32 -10.15 23.45 -1.01
CA GLU A 32 -10.40 24.58 -1.92
C GLU A 32 -10.76 24.13 -3.34
N PRO A 33 -11.77 24.73 -3.98
CA PRO A 33 -12.07 24.49 -5.38
C PRO A 33 -10.86 24.76 -6.29
N GLY A 34 -10.53 23.79 -7.14
CA GLY A 34 -9.41 23.89 -8.09
C GLY A 34 -8.05 23.43 -7.54
N LYS A 35 -7.92 23.14 -6.24
CA LYS A 35 -6.74 22.48 -5.68
C LYS A 35 -6.87 20.96 -5.77
N LEU A 36 -6.74 20.44 -6.99
CA LEU A 36 -6.92 19.01 -7.25
C LEU A 36 -5.98 18.14 -6.41
N LEU A 37 -4.70 18.51 -6.28
CA LEU A 37 -3.72 17.71 -5.54
C LEU A 37 -4.07 17.56 -4.06
N ASP A 38 -4.68 18.56 -3.42
CA ASP A 38 -5.12 18.45 -2.02
C ASP A 38 -6.30 17.49 -1.90
N VAL A 39 -7.22 17.50 -2.87
CA VAL A 39 -8.31 16.53 -2.94
C VAL A 39 -7.76 15.11 -3.13
N GLU A 40 -6.82 14.91 -4.06
CA GLU A 40 -6.19 13.60 -4.27
C GLU A 40 -5.41 13.15 -3.02
N THR A 41 -4.72 14.07 -2.34
CA THR A 41 -4.00 13.83 -1.07
C THR A 41 -4.95 13.40 0.03
N LEU A 42 -6.06 14.11 0.22
CA LEU A 42 -7.13 13.71 1.13
C LEU A 42 -7.53 12.25 0.90
N PHE A 43 -7.96 11.89 -0.32
CA PHE A 43 -8.41 10.53 -0.59
C PHE A 43 -7.29 9.49 -0.48
N TYR A 44 -6.05 9.85 -0.81
CA TYR A 44 -4.88 8.99 -0.62
C TYR A 44 -4.68 8.66 0.86
N HIS A 45 -4.72 9.66 1.74
CA HIS A 45 -4.54 9.47 3.18
C HIS A 45 -5.74 8.77 3.84
N LEU A 46 -6.97 9.06 3.42
CA LEU A 46 -8.15 8.31 3.88
C LEU A 46 -8.01 6.81 3.57
N LYS A 47 -7.61 6.48 2.34
CA LYS A 47 -7.34 5.08 1.95
C LYS A 47 -6.22 4.48 2.80
N LEU A 48 -5.10 5.19 2.96
CA LEU A 48 -3.96 4.70 3.75
C LEU A 48 -4.32 4.46 5.22
N ALA A 49 -5.11 5.34 5.83
CA ALA A 49 -5.55 5.19 7.22
C ALA A 49 -6.30 3.87 7.42
N ILE A 50 -7.25 3.57 6.53
CA ILE A 50 -8.03 2.33 6.57
C ILE A 50 -7.13 1.12 6.31
N GLN A 51 -6.25 1.21 5.31
CA GLN A 51 -5.32 0.13 4.97
C GLN A 51 -4.41 -0.20 6.15
N GLU A 52 -3.80 0.80 6.79
CA GLU A 52 -2.92 0.62 7.94
C GLU A 52 -3.66 0.07 9.15
N ALA A 53 -4.85 0.61 9.45
CA ALA A 53 -5.66 0.13 10.56
C ALA A 53 -6.06 -1.35 10.42
N MET A 54 -6.35 -1.79 9.20
CA MET A 54 -6.77 -3.16 8.90
C MET A 54 -5.59 -4.13 8.80
N LEU A 55 -4.53 -3.74 8.09
CA LEU A 55 -3.46 -4.67 7.68
C LEU A 55 -2.17 -4.53 8.49
N GLY A 56 -1.96 -3.43 9.22
CA GLY A 56 -0.70 -3.17 9.93
C GLY A 56 -0.36 -4.21 10.99
N GLN A 57 -1.37 -4.78 11.66
CA GLN A 57 -1.17 -5.87 12.63
C GLN A 57 -1.15 -7.26 12.00
N GLN A 58 -1.44 -7.38 10.70
CA GLN A 58 -1.46 -8.65 9.98
C GLN A 58 -2.32 -9.72 10.69
N SER A 59 -3.55 -9.34 11.04
CA SER A 59 -4.48 -10.19 11.80
C SER A 59 -5.90 -10.03 11.29
N THR A 60 -6.56 -11.17 11.01
CA THR A 60 -7.96 -11.18 10.59
C THR A 60 -8.90 -10.71 11.70
N ALA A 61 -8.54 -10.91 12.97
CA ALA A 61 -9.28 -10.36 14.10
C ALA A 61 -9.23 -8.83 14.07
N LYS A 62 -8.06 -8.23 13.81
CA LYS A 62 -7.93 -6.78 13.70
C LYS A 62 -8.76 -6.20 12.55
N ILE A 63 -8.77 -6.86 11.39
CA ILE A 63 -9.62 -6.47 10.26
C ILE A 63 -11.10 -6.46 10.70
N ARG A 64 -11.55 -7.51 11.38
CA ARG A 64 -12.92 -7.59 11.90
C ARG A 64 -13.23 -6.47 12.90
N ASP A 65 -12.33 -6.20 13.84
CA ASP A 65 -12.51 -5.14 14.84
C ASP A 65 -12.67 -3.77 14.18
N VAL A 66 -11.88 -3.47 13.15
CA VAL A 66 -12.00 -2.21 12.39
C VAL A 66 -13.34 -2.16 11.64
N CYS A 67 -13.72 -3.25 10.98
CA CYS A 67 -15.01 -3.33 10.30
C CYS A 67 -16.18 -3.13 11.27
N GLU A 68 -16.18 -3.79 12.42
CA GLU A 68 -17.21 -3.65 13.45
C GLU A 68 -17.24 -2.22 14.01
N ALA A 69 -16.08 -1.61 14.29
CA ALA A 69 -16.00 -0.23 14.77
C ALA A 69 -16.63 0.76 13.80
N MET A 70 -16.43 0.59 12.49
CA MET A 70 -17.03 1.48 11.49
C MET A 70 -18.50 1.16 11.18
N MET A 71 -18.96 -0.08 11.41
CA MET A 71 -20.33 -0.50 11.12
C MET A 71 -21.29 -0.33 12.31
N ASN A 72 -20.78 -0.27 13.54
CA ASN A 72 -21.57 -0.09 14.77
C ASN A 72 -21.90 1.38 15.08
N SER A 73 -21.50 2.30 14.19
CA SER A 73 -21.81 3.72 14.32
C SER A 73 -23.30 3.97 14.09
N THR A 74 -23.86 4.93 14.84
CA THR A 74 -25.28 5.33 14.79
C THR A 74 -25.48 6.63 14.03
N GLU A 75 -24.47 7.09 13.29
CA GLU A 75 -24.55 8.36 12.58
C GLU A 75 -25.52 8.28 11.40
N GLU A 76 -25.97 9.46 10.95
CA GLU A 76 -27.01 9.55 9.92
C GLU A 76 -26.56 9.03 8.54
N THR A 77 -25.26 9.04 8.27
CA THR A 77 -24.71 8.68 6.96
C THR A 77 -23.36 7.98 7.07
N ALA A 78 -23.02 7.17 6.06
CA ALA A 78 -21.72 6.49 5.99
C ALA A 78 -20.51 7.44 6.04
N LEU A 79 -20.64 8.69 5.55
CA LEU A 79 -19.56 9.67 5.65
C LEU A 79 -19.37 10.15 7.09
N HIS A 80 -20.45 10.29 7.86
CA HIS A 80 -20.36 10.61 9.29
C HIS A 80 -19.75 9.43 10.07
N ASP A 81 -20.11 8.19 9.74
CA ASP A 81 -19.48 7.00 10.34
C ASP A 81 -17.96 6.99 10.11
N LEU A 82 -17.54 7.25 8.86
CA LEU A 82 -16.12 7.33 8.51
C LEU A 82 -15.42 8.48 9.24
N ALA A 83 -16.04 9.66 9.31
CA ALA A 83 -15.53 10.82 10.03
C ALA A 83 -15.35 10.52 11.53
N GLY A 84 -16.36 9.92 12.17
CA GLY A 84 -16.32 9.52 13.58
C GLY A 84 -15.19 8.52 13.84
N TRP A 85 -15.02 7.53 12.97
CA TRP A 85 -13.91 6.58 13.06
C TRP A 85 -12.54 7.27 12.88
N LEU A 86 -12.40 8.16 11.89
CA LEU A 86 -11.15 8.89 11.64
C LEU A 86 -10.76 9.79 12.82
N ASN A 87 -11.71 10.43 13.49
CA ASN A 87 -11.45 11.24 14.67
C ASN A 87 -10.87 10.42 15.82
N VAL A 88 -11.27 9.14 15.96
CA VAL A 88 -10.66 8.22 16.93
C VAL A 88 -9.29 7.77 16.45
N TYR A 89 -9.15 7.41 15.16
CA TYR A 89 -7.88 6.97 14.59
C TYR A 89 -6.78 8.04 14.67
N TYR A 90 -7.14 9.29 14.41
CA TYR A 90 -6.26 10.46 14.46
C TYR A 90 -6.42 11.30 15.74
N ALA A 91 -6.89 10.72 16.84
CA ALA A 91 -7.19 11.47 18.08
C ALA A 91 -6.00 12.25 18.68
N ASN A 92 -4.76 11.92 18.28
CA ASN A 92 -3.55 12.64 18.69
C ASN A 92 -3.25 13.88 17.85
N LEU A 93 -4.00 14.11 16.77
CA LEU A 93 -3.87 15.27 15.90
C LEU A 93 -5.04 16.25 16.18
N PRO A 94 -4.78 17.57 16.25
CA PRO A 94 -5.85 18.55 16.39
C PRO A 94 -6.75 18.61 15.14
N CYS A 95 -6.18 18.30 13.98
CA CYS A 95 -6.82 18.27 12.67
C CYS A 95 -6.02 17.35 11.74
N ASN A 96 -6.59 16.97 10.60
CA ASN A 96 -5.97 16.09 9.63
C ASN A 96 -5.28 16.89 8.50
N PRO A 97 -3.94 16.80 8.37
CA PRO A 97 -3.19 17.57 7.37
C PRO A 97 -3.23 16.87 6.00
N PHE A 98 -4.20 17.25 5.17
CA PHE A 98 -4.36 16.70 3.82
C PHE A 98 -3.92 17.65 2.69
N ASP A 99 -3.13 18.67 3.02
CA ASP A 99 -2.46 19.53 2.06
C ASP A 99 -1.32 18.79 1.35
N PHE A 100 -1.22 18.92 0.04
CA PHE A 100 -0.24 18.20 -0.75
C PHE A 100 1.20 18.57 -0.38
N ASP A 101 1.50 19.86 -0.25
CA ASP A 101 2.87 20.34 -0.05
C ASP A 101 3.44 19.86 1.29
N THR A 102 2.66 19.97 2.37
CA THR A 102 2.96 19.47 3.72
C THR A 102 3.25 17.97 3.69
N ASN A 103 2.47 17.20 2.93
CA ASN A 103 2.67 15.75 2.82
C ASN A 103 3.93 15.37 2.02
N MET A 104 4.51 16.29 1.24
CA MET A 104 5.77 16.07 0.52
C MET A 104 7.01 16.44 1.34
N GLU A 105 6.89 17.30 2.37
CA GLU A 105 8.04 17.86 3.11
C GLU A 105 9.04 16.81 3.60
N ALA A 106 8.55 15.72 4.21
CA ALA A 106 9.40 14.66 4.75
C ALA A 106 10.25 13.98 3.66
N ALA A 107 9.71 13.84 2.44
CA ALA A 107 10.42 13.26 1.30
C ALA A 107 11.30 14.29 0.54
N GLN A 108 11.16 15.59 0.81
CA GLN A 108 12.03 16.63 0.25
C GLN A 108 13.39 16.71 0.98
N VAL A 109 13.50 16.15 2.20
CA VAL A 109 14.74 16.17 2.99
C VAL A 109 15.88 15.50 2.21
N LEU A 110 16.95 16.26 1.92
CA LEU A 110 18.07 15.76 1.10
C LEU A 110 19.16 15.02 1.90
N GLN A 111 19.25 15.26 3.20
CA GLN A 111 20.33 14.73 4.02
C GLN A 111 20.14 13.21 4.23
N PRO A 112 21.08 12.35 3.81
CA PRO A 112 20.92 10.90 3.98
C PRO A 112 20.84 10.44 5.44
N GLY A 113 21.47 11.19 6.36
CA GLY A 113 21.46 10.92 7.80
C GLY A 113 20.26 11.48 8.57
N ALA A 114 19.34 12.21 7.92
CA ALA A 114 18.12 12.65 8.57
C ALA A 114 17.20 11.44 8.87
N PRO A 115 16.43 11.44 9.98
CA PRO A 115 15.61 10.28 10.36
C PRO A 115 14.68 9.76 9.25
N GLU A 116 14.08 10.67 8.49
CA GLU A 116 13.18 10.41 7.36
C GLU A 116 13.84 9.54 6.28
N ASN A 117 15.15 9.74 6.07
CA ASN A 117 15.93 9.01 5.06
C ASN A 117 16.69 7.82 5.64
N ALA A 118 17.25 7.95 6.84
CA ALA A 118 18.11 6.94 7.45
C ALA A 118 17.30 5.78 8.05
N LEU A 119 16.11 6.06 8.59
CA LEU A 119 15.26 5.06 9.25
C LEU A 119 14.14 4.59 8.32
N LEU A 120 13.49 5.52 7.62
CA LEU A 120 12.29 5.22 6.82
C LEU A 120 12.58 5.10 5.32
N GLY A 121 13.72 5.62 4.85
CA GLY A 121 14.08 5.58 3.44
C GLY A 121 13.08 6.33 2.53
N LEU A 122 12.40 7.37 3.04
CA LEU A 122 11.27 7.99 2.34
C LEU A 122 11.68 8.52 0.97
N ARG A 123 12.72 9.35 0.91
CA ARG A 123 13.17 9.95 -0.35
C ARG A 123 13.74 8.91 -1.31
N GLN A 124 14.45 7.92 -0.81
CA GLN A 124 15.05 6.84 -1.60
C GLN A 124 13.96 5.97 -2.25
N THR A 125 12.97 5.54 -1.45
CA THR A 125 11.84 4.74 -1.92
C THR A 125 11.04 5.49 -2.98
N GLN A 126 10.78 6.78 -2.75
CA GLN A 126 10.05 7.60 -3.70
C GLN A 126 10.87 7.84 -4.98
N TYR A 127 12.19 7.98 -4.88
CA TYR A 127 13.05 8.10 -6.06
C TYR A 127 12.96 6.83 -6.92
N GLN A 128 13.11 5.65 -6.31
CA GLN A 128 13.00 4.39 -7.05
C GLN A 128 11.59 4.18 -7.62
N ALA A 129 10.53 4.59 -6.93
CA ALA A 129 9.19 4.58 -7.51
C ALA A 129 9.10 5.48 -8.75
N CYS A 130 9.71 6.67 -8.71
CA CYS A 130 9.71 7.66 -9.78
C CYS A 130 10.71 7.41 -10.91
N THR A 131 11.65 6.45 -10.79
CA THR A 131 12.65 6.21 -11.84
C THR A 131 12.82 4.76 -12.25
N GLU A 132 12.33 3.80 -11.45
CA GLU A 132 12.60 2.37 -11.65
C GLU A 132 11.35 1.50 -11.53
N PHE A 133 10.66 1.51 -10.39
CA PHE A 133 9.64 0.50 -10.08
C PHE A 133 8.20 0.91 -10.39
N GLY A 134 7.89 2.22 -10.36
CA GLY A 134 6.54 2.70 -10.65
C GLY A 134 5.47 2.16 -9.69
N TRP A 135 5.81 2.01 -8.40
CA TRP A 135 4.92 1.43 -7.39
C TRP A 135 3.80 2.39 -6.96
N PHE A 136 2.88 2.65 -7.88
CA PHE A 136 1.79 3.61 -7.73
C PHE A 136 0.46 2.89 -7.57
N ARG A 137 -0.16 3.04 -6.39
CA ARG A 137 -1.43 2.40 -6.05
C ARG A 137 -2.59 3.36 -6.29
N THR A 138 -3.11 3.35 -7.51
CA THR A 138 -4.27 4.15 -7.90
C THR A 138 -5.58 3.52 -7.43
N THR A 139 -6.68 4.23 -7.61
CA THR A 139 -8.05 3.79 -7.30
C THR A 139 -8.92 3.80 -8.55
N ASP A 140 -8.34 3.59 -9.74
CA ASP A 140 -9.05 3.70 -11.02
C ASP A 140 -10.01 2.52 -11.29
N LEU A 141 -9.90 1.43 -10.52
CA LEU A 141 -10.79 0.27 -10.64
C LEU A 141 -12.09 0.47 -9.85
N ASP A 142 -13.21 0.01 -10.41
CA ASP A 142 -14.53 0.04 -9.75
C ASP A 142 -14.66 -1.00 -8.61
N GLU A 143 -13.87 -2.08 -8.66
CA GLU A 143 -13.93 -3.21 -7.73
C GLU A 143 -13.15 -2.96 -6.41
N GLN A 144 -13.18 -1.72 -5.92
CA GLN A 144 -12.59 -1.32 -4.63
C GLN A 144 -13.38 -0.16 -3.99
N PRO A 145 -13.29 0.06 -2.66
CA PRO A 145 -14.21 0.96 -1.95
C PRO A 145 -13.75 2.41 -1.76
N PHE A 146 -12.61 2.81 -2.32
CA PHE A 146 -11.92 4.06 -2.04
C PHE A 146 -12.16 5.17 -3.08
N GLY A 147 -13.23 5.07 -3.86
CA GLY A 147 -13.55 6.09 -4.88
C GLY A 147 -12.58 6.08 -6.06
N ASP A 148 -12.44 7.20 -6.76
CA ASP A 148 -11.64 7.32 -8.01
C ASP A 148 -10.65 8.49 -8.00
N ARG A 149 -10.42 9.14 -6.84
CA ARG A 149 -9.61 10.36 -6.76
C ARG A 149 -8.11 10.13 -6.66
N VAL A 150 -7.65 8.93 -6.35
CA VAL A 150 -6.21 8.65 -6.29
C VAL A 150 -5.77 8.12 -7.65
N THR A 151 -5.41 9.02 -8.54
CA THR A 151 -5.05 8.68 -9.93
C THR A 151 -3.53 8.71 -10.14
N MET A 152 -3.08 8.33 -11.34
CA MET A 152 -1.68 8.54 -11.74
C MET A 152 -1.25 10.01 -11.68
N HIS A 153 -2.18 10.97 -11.88
CA HIS A 153 -1.86 12.40 -11.82
C HIS A 153 -1.22 12.80 -10.48
N PHE A 154 -1.77 12.33 -9.36
CA PHE A 154 -1.22 12.53 -8.03
C PHE A 154 0.24 12.08 -7.94
N PHE A 155 0.53 10.83 -8.34
CA PHE A 155 1.86 10.26 -8.23
C PHE A 155 2.88 10.93 -9.16
N LEU A 156 2.49 11.26 -10.40
CA LEU A 156 3.34 12.00 -11.33
C LEU A 156 3.68 13.39 -10.81
N SER A 157 2.70 14.06 -10.18
CA SER A 157 2.89 15.38 -9.57
C SER A 157 3.80 15.30 -8.34
N ALA A 158 3.63 14.30 -7.48
CA ALA A 158 4.53 14.03 -6.35
C ALA A 158 5.97 13.79 -6.82
N CYS A 159 6.17 12.99 -7.87
CA CYS A 159 7.51 12.77 -8.44
C CYS A 159 8.18 14.07 -8.89
N ARG A 160 7.45 14.95 -9.59
CA ARG A 160 7.98 16.25 -10.04
C ARG A 160 8.24 17.20 -8.87
N ALA A 161 7.36 17.24 -7.89
CA ALA A 161 7.53 18.06 -6.69
C ALA A 161 8.80 17.69 -5.91
N LEU A 162 9.15 16.40 -5.86
CA LEU A 162 10.29 15.89 -5.08
C LEU A 162 11.62 15.91 -5.82
N PHE A 163 11.60 15.68 -7.15
CA PHE A 163 12.81 15.47 -7.93
C PHE A 163 13.01 16.47 -9.07
N GLY A 164 11.98 17.24 -9.41
CA GLY A 164 11.98 18.26 -10.44
C GLY A 164 11.33 17.81 -11.75
N GLU A 165 11.09 18.78 -12.63
CA GLU A 165 10.36 18.63 -13.90
C GLU A 165 11.00 17.66 -14.92
N TRP A 166 12.25 17.24 -14.71
CA TRP A 166 12.89 16.24 -15.56
C TRP A 166 12.25 14.85 -15.41
N VAL A 167 11.58 14.58 -14.29
CA VAL A 167 10.82 13.33 -14.06
C VAL A 167 9.48 13.44 -14.79
N THR A 168 9.54 13.25 -16.10
CA THR A 168 8.36 13.22 -16.98
C THR A 168 7.69 11.85 -16.96
N ASP A 169 6.44 11.76 -17.43
CA ASP A 169 5.71 10.50 -17.59
C ASP A 169 6.51 9.48 -18.43
N ALA A 170 7.22 9.97 -19.45
CA ALA A 170 8.07 9.15 -20.31
C ALA A 170 9.29 8.59 -19.55
N VAL A 171 9.89 9.38 -18.65
CA VAL A 171 11.01 8.91 -17.80
C VAL A 171 10.54 7.81 -16.85
N ILE A 172 9.40 8.02 -16.19
CA ILE A 172 8.81 7.02 -15.29
C ILE A 172 8.46 5.75 -16.05
N TYR A 173 7.75 5.88 -17.17
CA TYR A 173 7.35 4.74 -18.00
C TYR A 173 8.57 3.95 -18.50
N GLU A 174 9.57 4.63 -19.04
CA GLU A 174 10.77 3.98 -19.55
C GLU A 174 11.58 3.34 -18.42
N GLY A 175 11.65 3.97 -17.24
CA GLY A 175 12.23 3.39 -16.04
C GLY A 175 11.59 2.06 -15.68
N VAL A 176 10.26 2.04 -15.55
CA VAL A 176 9.48 0.82 -15.28
C VAL A 176 9.69 -0.24 -16.35
N ARG A 177 9.72 0.15 -17.62
CA ARG A 177 9.93 -0.77 -18.74
C ARG A 177 11.33 -1.39 -18.69
N LEU A 178 12.36 -0.59 -18.43
CA LEU A 178 13.75 -1.05 -18.33
C LEU A 178 13.96 -1.95 -17.10
N THR A 179 13.37 -1.61 -15.96
CA THR A 179 13.39 -2.45 -14.76
C THR A 179 12.74 -3.81 -15.02
N ASN A 180 11.55 -3.84 -15.62
CA ASN A 180 10.89 -5.09 -15.97
C ASN A 180 11.69 -5.90 -17.01
N LEU A 181 12.33 -5.24 -17.98
CA LEU A 181 13.20 -5.91 -18.95
C LEU A 181 14.45 -6.49 -18.27
N HIS A 182 15.02 -5.78 -17.30
CA HIS A 182 16.22 -6.20 -16.59
C HIS A 182 15.95 -7.41 -15.68
N TYR A 183 14.84 -7.39 -14.93
CA TYR A 183 14.48 -8.46 -13.98
C TYR A 183 13.55 -9.55 -14.56
N GLY A 184 13.08 -9.39 -15.81
CA GLY A 184 12.23 -10.35 -16.52
C GLY A 184 10.74 -10.29 -16.18
N GLY A 185 10.30 -9.32 -15.37
CA GLY A 185 8.89 -9.11 -15.04
C GLY A 185 8.22 -10.37 -14.45
N GLN A 186 7.16 -10.85 -15.10
CA GLN A 186 6.44 -12.06 -14.68
C GLN A 186 7.11 -13.39 -15.09
N ASP A 187 8.15 -13.35 -15.93
CA ASP A 187 8.97 -14.51 -16.29
C ASP A 187 10.45 -14.17 -16.07
N PRO A 188 10.92 -14.16 -14.80
CA PRO A 188 12.28 -13.77 -14.46
C PRO A 188 13.35 -14.75 -14.96
N ARG A 189 12.95 -15.98 -15.33
CA ARG A 189 13.86 -17.09 -15.71
C ARG A 189 14.99 -17.32 -14.71
N SER A 190 14.73 -17.01 -13.45
CA SER A 190 15.66 -17.20 -12.35
C SER A 190 15.74 -18.67 -11.97
N THR A 191 16.90 -19.07 -11.44
CA THR A 191 17.13 -20.35 -10.78
C THR A 191 17.53 -20.10 -9.34
N ASN A 192 17.20 -21.04 -8.45
CA ASN A 192 17.52 -20.97 -7.03
C ASN A 192 16.82 -19.80 -6.33
N VAL A 193 15.57 -19.55 -6.74
CA VAL A 193 14.68 -18.55 -6.15
C VAL A 193 13.37 -19.21 -5.79
N LEU A 194 12.89 -18.94 -4.58
CA LEU A 194 11.57 -19.32 -4.15
C LEU A 194 10.71 -18.07 -3.96
N PHE A 195 9.59 -17.98 -4.67
CA PHE A 195 8.64 -16.88 -4.57
C PHE A 195 7.55 -17.27 -3.57
N THR A 196 7.55 -16.67 -2.40
CA THR A 196 6.55 -16.93 -1.36
C THR A 196 5.62 -15.74 -1.21
N ASN A 197 4.33 -16.00 -1.04
CA ASN A 197 3.31 -14.97 -0.87
C ASN A 197 2.29 -15.45 0.17
N GLY A 198 1.81 -14.56 1.03
CA GLY A 198 0.64 -14.82 1.85
C GLY A 198 -0.65 -14.70 1.04
N GLU A 199 -1.67 -15.49 1.37
CA GLU A 199 -2.99 -15.38 0.75
C GLU A 199 -3.68 -14.03 1.04
N PHE A 200 -3.46 -13.47 2.22
CA PHE A 200 -4.01 -12.17 2.62
C PHE A 200 -3.12 -10.98 2.25
N ASP A 201 -1.94 -11.21 1.67
CA ASP A 201 -1.10 -10.13 1.15
C ASP A 201 -1.67 -9.58 -0.18
N PRO A 202 -2.11 -8.31 -0.25
CA PRO A 202 -2.57 -7.72 -1.50
C PRO A 202 -1.47 -7.63 -2.57
N ASN A 203 -0.19 -7.57 -2.19
CA ASN A 203 0.92 -7.50 -3.15
C ASN A 203 1.09 -8.80 -3.95
N ARG A 204 0.48 -9.92 -3.50
CA ARG A 204 0.49 -11.20 -4.24
C ARG A 204 -0.07 -11.06 -5.66
N LEU A 205 -0.97 -10.10 -5.89
CA LEU A 205 -1.62 -9.86 -7.19
C LEU A 205 -0.66 -9.33 -8.25
N VAL A 206 0.47 -8.76 -7.83
CA VAL A 206 1.53 -8.25 -8.71
C VAL A 206 2.86 -8.98 -8.51
N SER A 207 2.81 -10.11 -7.79
CA SER A 207 3.94 -11.00 -7.54
C SER A 207 3.85 -12.27 -8.39
N ILE A 208 4.88 -13.10 -8.32
CA ILE A 208 4.91 -14.43 -8.93
C ILE A 208 4.28 -15.42 -7.96
N THR A 209 3.06 -15.85 -8.24
CA THR A 209 2.28 -16.78 -7.40
C THR A 209 2.17 -18.19 -7.99
N SER A 210 2.58 -18.36 -9.25
CA SER A 210 2.70 -19.65 -9.90
C SER A 210 3.95 -19.66 -10.78
N TYR A 211 4.90 -20.53 -10.45
CA TYR A 211 6.15 -20.68 -11.19
C TYR A 211 6.66 -22.10 -11.01
N ILE A 212 6.99 -22.77 -12.12
CA ILE A 212 7.54 -24.12 -12.10
C ILE A 212 8.78 -24.13 -12.99
N ASN A 213 9.94 -24.13 -12.35
CA ASN A 213 11.25 -24.28 -12.96
C ASN A 213 12.05 -25.29 -12.11
N PRO A 214 12.88 -26.18 -12.70
CA PRO A 214 13.60 -27.21 -11.94
C PRO A 214 14.29 -26.77 -10.64
N LEU A 215 14.68 -25.49 -10.52
CA LEU A 215 15.33 -24.94 -9.33
C LEU A 215 14.61 -23.72 -8.73
N SER A 216 13.40 -23.43 -9.19
CA SER A 216 12.63 -22.26 -8.75
C SER A 216 11.13 -22.53 -8.73
N TYR A 217 10.49 -22.18 -7.62
CA TYR A 217 9.08 -22.46 -7.37
C TYR A 217 8.39 -21.24 -6.77
N ALA A 218 7.06 -21.22 -6.88
CA ALA A 218 6.22 -20.24 -6.21
C ALA A 218 5.20 -20.92 -5.28
N TYR A 219 4.96 -20.31 -4.13
CA TYR A 219 3.96 -20.73 -3.17
C TYR A 219 3.07 -19.55 -2.76
N VAL A 220 1.78 -19.85 -2.60
CA VAL A 220 0.84 -19.00 -1.87
C VAL A 220 0.47 -19.74 -0.60
N VAL A 221 0.78 -19.14 0.55
CA VAL A 221 0.53 -19.73 1.86
C VAL A 221 -0.90 -19.39 2.28
N PRO A 222 -1.79 -20.40 2.45
CA PRO A 222 -3.19 -20.16 2.79
C PRO A 222 -3.34 -19.46 4.14
N ASN A 223 -4.29 -18.52 4.22
CA ASN A 223 -4.62 -17.76 5.42
C ASN A 223 -3.47 -16.97 6.10
N GLU A 224 -2.37 -16.71 5.39
CA GLU A 224 -1.23 -15.96 5.92
C GLU A 224 -1.13 -14.54 5.33
N PHE A 225 -0.51 -13.63 6.09
CA PHE A 225 -0.19 -12.26 5.66
C PHE A 225 1.25 -12.18 5.10
N LEU A 226 1.90 -11.02 5.19
CA LEU A 226 3.23 -10.79 4.62
C LEU A 226 4.31 -11.41 5.53
N TYR A 227 5.21 -12.16 4.90
CA TYR A 227 6.45 -12.65 5.53
C TYR A 227 6.28 -13.70 6.63
N SER A 228 5.07 -14.24 6.89
CA SER A 228 4.86 -15.27 7.91
C SER A 228 5.82 -16.47 7.75
N GLU A 229 6.12 -16.83 6.51
CA GLU A 229 6.92 -17.99 6.11
C GLU A 229 8.43 -17.82 6.24
N ILE A 230 8.95 -16.60 6.40
CA ILE A 230 10.40 -16.37 6.54
C ILE A 230 10.84 -16.35 8.01
N TYR A 231 9.89 -16.35 8.96
CA TYR A 231 10.18 -16.46 10.39
C TYR A 231 10.38 -17.91 10.83
N SER A 232 11.01 -18.09 11.98
CA SER A 232 11.18 -19.40 12.62
C SER A 232 9.84 -20.13 12.79
N ILE A 233 9.89 -21.47 12.77
CA ILE A 233 8.72 -22.29 13.08
C ILE A 233 8.31 -22.05 14.54
N ALA A 234 7.03 -21.77 14.76
CA ALA A 234 6.44 -21.50 16.06
C ALA A 234 5.28 -22.47 16.37
N GLU A 235 4.86 -22.57 17.63
CA GLU A 235 3.78 -23.50 18.02
C GLU A 235 2.41 -23.08 17.48
N GLU A 236 2.23 -21.78 17.26
CA GLU A 236 1.04 -21.16 16.71
C GLU A 236 0.93 -21.26 15.18
N ASP A 237 1.98 -21.72 14.49
CA ASP A 237 1.95 -21.87 13.04
C ASP A 237 0.91 -22.92 12.61
N SER A 238 0.18 -22.62 11.54
CA SER A 238 -0.70 -23.59 10.88
C SER A 238 0.10 -24.76 10.31
N THR A 239 -0.55 -25.91 10.10
CA THR A 239 0.11 -27.09 9.49
C THR A 239 0.62 -26.75 8.09
N GLU A 240 -0.14 -25.95 7.35
CA GLU A 240 0.19 -25.42 6.04
C GLU A 240 1.43 -24.52 6.09
N LEU A 241 1.50 -23.56 7.02
CA LEU A 241 2.66 -22.68 7.18
C LEU A 241 3.93 -23.46 7.57
N VAL A 242 3.83 -24.43 8.50
CA VAL A 242 4.95 -25.30 8.86
C VAL A 242 5.46 -26.07 7.65
N THR A 243 4.57 -26.61 6.83
CA THR A 243 4.92 -27.35 5.60
C THR A 243 5.70 -26.46 4.62
N ILE A 244 5.28 -25.20 4.45
CA ILE A 244 5.99 -24.24 3.59
C ILE A 244 7.35 -23.86 4.19
N LYS A 245 7.44 -23.57 5.49
CA LYS A 245 8.71 -23.29 6.19
C LYS A 245 9.72 -24.43 6.02
N GLN A 246 9.27 -25.67 6.15
CA GLN A 246 10.10 -26.86 5.91
C GLN A 246 10.51 -27.01 4.45
N SER A 247 9.62 -26.66 3.52
CA SER A 247 9.94 -26.66 2.08
C SER A 247 11.02 -25.61 1.76
N ILE A 248 10.91 -24.40 2.32
CA ILE A 248 11.94 -23.35 2.22
C ILE A 248 13.30 -23.86 2.70
N GLN A 249 13.34 -24.47 3.90
CA GLN A 249 14.56 -25.05 4.46
C GLN A 249 15.16 -26.11 3.53
N SER A 250 14.31 -26.96 2.92
CA SER A 250 14.74 -28.01 2.01
C SER A 250 15.34 -27.45 0.71
N PHE A 251 14.73 -26.41 0.13
CA PHE A 251 15.29 -25.71 -1.04
C PHE A 251 16.64 -25.06 -0.74
N ILE A 252 16.76 -24.41 0.42
CA ILE A 252 18.03 -23.81 0.84
C ILE A 252 19.10 -24.89 1.01
N GLY A 253 18.80 -26.00 1.68
CA GLY A 253 19.72 -27.15 1.81
C GLY A 253 20.15 -27.71 0.45
N LEU A 254 19.20 -27.85 -0.49
CA LEU A 254 19.50 -28.27 -1.86
C LEU A 254 20.49 -27.33 -2.55
N TRP A 255 20.30 -26.01 -2.42
CA TRP A 255 21.19 -25.02 -3.02
C TRP A 255 22.57 -24.97 -2.36
N LEU A 256 22.67 -25.37 -1.09
CA LEU A 256 23.94 -25.51 -0.38
C LEU A 256 24.68 -26.82 -0.70
N GLY A 257 24.03 -27.74 -1.42
CA GLY A 257 24.63 -28.99 -1.89
C GLY A 257 24.32 -30.22 -1.03
N ASP A 258 23.34 -30.15 -0.12
CA ASP A 258 22.97 -31.27 0.77
C ASP A 258 22.23 -32.41 0.03
N GLY A 259 21.93 -32.23 -1.26
CA GLY A 259 21.13 -33.17 -2.05
C GLY A 259 19.65 -33.17 -1.63
N LEU A 260 18.79 -33.79 -2.44
CA LEU A 260 17.37 -33.95 -2.08
C LEU A 260 17.23 -35.08 -1.04
N THR A 261 16.75 -34.77 0.16
CA THR A 261 16.00 -35.74 0.98
C THR A 261 14.55 -35.70 0.51
N PRO A 262 14.05 -36.73 -0.20
CA PRO A 262 12.64 -36.78 -0.57
C PRO A 262 11.78 -36.84 0.70
N VAL A 263 10.76 -35.99 0.77
CA VAL A 263 9.67 -36.08 1.76
C VAL A 263 8.54 -36.88 1.14
#